data_AF-A0A358MN19-F1
#
_entry.id   AF-A0A358MN19-F1
#
_cell.length_a   1.000
_cell.length_b   1.000
_cell.length_c   1.000
_cell.angle_alpha   90.00
_cell.angle_beta   90.00
_cell.angle_gamma   90.00
#
_symmetry.space_group_name_H-M   'P 1'
#
loop_
_entity.id
_entity.type
_entity.pdbx_description
1 polymer ?
#
loop_
_entity_poly.entity_id
_entity_poly.type
_entity_poly.pdbx_seq_one_letter_code
_entity_poly.pdbx_strand_id
1 'polypeptide(L)'
;MTVGMIPKWRWVNELNESIPLLSGQRAMKREIFEQVPEDLRKGYQIEEALNYYCQTNDQRVKTIDLDGIEHLQKIPKSNFLSGLKGYFKMIWQVAKIFVVMRFVRIFKFLIGTG
;
A
#
# COMPACT_ATOMS: atom_id res chain seq x y z
N MET A 1 -2.28 -7.12 11.28
CA MET A 1 -3.12 -6.61 10.18
C MET A 1 -3.29 -7.71 9.14
N THR A 2 -4.46 -7.84 8.55
CA THR A 2 -4.72 -8.74 7.42
C THR A 2 -4.97 -7.89 6.16
N VAL A 3 -4.33 -8.25 5.05
CA VAL A 3 -4.45 -7.56 3.76
C VAL A 3 -5.09 -8.52 2.77
N GLY A 4 -6.21 -8.11 2.19
CA GLY A 4 -6.90 -8.85 1.14
C GLY A 4 -6.31 -8.55 -0.22
N MET A 5 -5.86 -9.57 -0.95
CA MET A 5 -5.31 -9.44 -2.29
C MET A 5 -6.26 -10.03 -3.32
N ILE A 6 -6.26 -9.42 -4.50
CA ILE A 6 -7.04 -9.92 -5.62
C ILE A 6 -6.20 -10.97 -6.35
N PRO A 7 -6.68 -12.22 -6.51
CA PRO A 7 -5.87 -13.36 -6.96
C PRO A 7 -5.28 -13.16 -8.37
N LYS A 8 -5.92 -12.34 -9.22
CA LYS A 8 -5.44 -11.99 -10.58
C LYS A 8 -4.01 -11.43 -10.62
N TRP A 9 -3.52 -10.87 -9.52
CA TRP A 9 -2.19 -10.25 -9.41
C TRP A 9 -1.23 -11.01 -8.49
N ARG A 10 -1.55 -12.26 -8.12
CA ARG A 10 -0.77 -13.06 -7.16
C ARG A 10 0.72 -13.16 -7.50
N TRP A 11 1.05 -13.45 -8.76
CA TRP A 11 2.43 -13.54 -9.25
C TRP A 11 3.18 -12.20 -9.19
N VAL A 12 2.49 -11.08 -9.38
CA VAL A 12 3.07 -9.73 -9.20
C VAL A 12 3.37 -9.48 -7.73
N ASN A 13 2.52 -9.95 -6.82
CA ASN A 13 2.66 -9.72 -5.39
C ASN A 13 3.74 -10.60 -4.74
N GLU A 14 3.89 -11.85 -5.18
CA GLU A 14 4.92 -12.77 -4.69
C GLU A 14 6.34 -12.30 -5.08
N LEU A 15 6.52 -11.65 -6.23
CA LEU A 15 7.79 -11.05 -6.65
C LEU A 15 8.14 -9.74 -5.90
N ASN A 16 7.22 -9.24 -5.09
CA ASN A 16 7.21 -7.86 -4.62
C ASN A 16 7.35 -7.72 -3.10
N GLU A 17 8.20 -8.54 -2.46
CA GLU A 17 8.58 -8.32 -1.05
C GLU A 17 9.13 -6.90 -0.78
N SER A 18 9.66 -6.25 -1.82
CA SER A 18 10.16 -4.87 -1.77
C SER A 18 9.13 -3.79 -2.11
N ILE A 19 7.99 -4.14 -2.71
CA ILE A 19 6.93 -3.18 -3.01
C ILE A 19 5.93 -3.21 -1.86
N PRO A 20 5.53 -2.03 -1.37
CA PRO A 20 4.57 -2.00 -0.28
C PRO A 20 3.22 -2.59 -0.70
N LEU A 21 2.61 -3.31 0.24
CA LEU A 21 1.30 -3.92 0.09
C LEU A 21 0.25 -2.83 -0.08
N LEU A 22 0.01 -2.47 -1.34
CA LEU A 22 -0.97 -1.48 -1.77
C LEU A 22 -2.28 -2.20 -2.11
N SER A 23 -3.06 -2.46 -1.08
CA SER A 23 -4.43 -2.97 -1.23
C SER A 23 -5.36 -2.15 -0.34
N GLY A 24 -6.42 -1.63 -0.95
CA GLY A 24 -7.50 -0.94 -0.25
C GLY A 24 -8.35 -1.85 0.63
N GLN A 25 -8.14 -3.17 0.59
CA GLN A 25 -8.90 -4.14 1.38
C GLN A 25 -8.04 -4.66 2.52
N ARG A 26 -8.33 -4.21 3.75
CA ARG A 26 -7.53 -4.55 4.94
C ARG A 26 -8.41 -4.67 6.16
N ALA A 27 -8.08 -5.61 7.04
CA ALA A 27 -8.69 -5.76 8.34
C ALA A 27 -7.63 -5.56 9.43
N MET A 28 -7.90 -4.68 10.38
CA MET A 28 -6.99 -4.39 11.48
C MET A 28 -7.73 -3.91 12.72
N LYS A 29 -7.06 -3.98 13.87
CA LYS A 29 -7.56 -3.39 15.10
C LYS A 29 -7.60 -1.86 14.95
N ARG A 30 -8.65 -1.24 15.48
CA ARG A 30 -8.82 0.22 15.48
C ARG A 30 -7.63 0.94 16.10
N GLU A 31 -7.09 0.41 17.19
CA GLU A 31 -5.90 0.95 17.88
C GLU A 31 -4.74 1.19 16.91
N ILE A 32 -4.48 0.27 15.98
CA ILE A 32 -3.39 0.39 15.00
C ILE A 32 -3.65 1.54 14.01
N PHE A 33 -4.91 1.75 13.64
CA PHE A 33 -5.30 2.83 12.74
C PHE A 33 -5.17 4.21 13.41
N GLU A 34 -5.55 4.30 14.68
CA GLU A 34 -5.49 5.55 15.46
C GLU A 34 -4.05 6.02 15.69
N GLN A 35 -3.08 5.10 15.71
CA GLN A 35 -1.66 5.40 15.87
C GLN A 35 -1.03 6.05 14.63
N VAL A 36 -1.68 5.96 13.47
CA VAL A 36 -1.21 6.64 12.25
C VAL A 36 -1.61 8.12 12.30
N PRO A 37 -0.66 9.07 12.15
CA PRO A 37 -0.94 10.50 12.09
C PRO A 37 -1.96 10.85 11.01
N GLU A 38 -2.85 11.81 11.27
CA GLU A 38 -3.91 12.20 10.32
C GLU A 38 -3.36 12.69 8.97
N ASP A 39 -2.20 13.33 8.97
CA ASP A 39 -1.53 13.80 7.76
C ASP A 39 -1.15 12.67 6.80
N LEU A 40 -0.90 11.48 7.34
CA LEU A 40 -0.57 10.27 6.58
C LEU A 40 -1.81 9.45 6.23
N ARG A 41 -3.01 9.82 6.67
CA ARG A 41 -4.27 9.11 6.37
C ARG A 41 -4.85 9.43 4.98
N LYS A 42 -4.04 9.97 4.06
CA LYS A 42 -4.50 10.49 2.75
C LYS A 42 -4.03 9.63 1.58
N GLY A 43 -4.97 9.19 0.74
CA GLY A 43 -4.68 8.42 -0.46
C GLY A 43 -3.84 7.18 -0.16
N TYR A 44 -2.87 6.86 -1.03
CA TYR A 44 -2.01 5.70 -0.85
C TYR A 44 -1.04 5.81 0.35
N GLN A 45 -0.89 6.98 0.97
CA GLN A 45 0.04 7.18 2.10
C GLN A 45 -0.43 6.43 3.36
N ILE A 46 -1.74 6.21 3.49
CA ILE A 46 -2.29 5.52 4.66
C ILE A 46 -1.89 4.05 4.68
N GLU A 47 -1.94 3.39 3.53
CA GLU A 47 -1.60 1.99 3.38
C GLU A 47 -0.14 1.73 3.78
N GLU A 48 0.72 2.66 3.39
CA GLU A 48 2.13 2.69 3.75
C GLU A 48 2.40 2.92 5.22
N ALA A 49 1.74 3.93 5.79
CA ALA A 49 1.90 4.25 7.20
C ALA A 49 1.46 3.08 8.09
N LEU A 50 0.38 2.39 7.70
CA LEU A 50 -0.10 1.19 8.39
C LEU A 50 0.87 0.01 8.23
N ASN A 51 1.44 -0.19 7.03
CA ASN A 51 2.49 -1.19 6.81
C ASN A 51 3.72 -0.91 7.66
N TYR A 52 4.23 0.33 7.63
CA TYR A 52 5.40 0.75 8.39
C TYR A 52 5.17 0.59 9.90
N TYR A 53 4.04 1.06 10.41
CA TYR A 53 3.69 0.92 11.82
C TYR A 53 3.64 -0.56 12.24
N CYS A 54 3.04 -1.43 11.43
CA CYS A 54 3.01 -2.86 11.74
C CYS A 54 4.41 -3.47 11.74
N GLN A 55 5.27 -3.06 10.79
CA GLN A 55 6.66 -3.53 10.69
C GLN A 55 7.54 -3.03 11.84
N THR A 56 7.34 -1.80 12.34
CA THR A 56 8.14 -1.25 13.45
C THR A 56 7.71 -1.71 14.82
N ASN A 57 6.48 -2.22 14.97
CA ASN A 57 5.91 -2.66 16.26
C ASN A 57 5.76 -4.19 16.32
N ASP A 58 6.51 -4.93 15.50
CA ASP A 58 6.50 -6.40 15.40
C ASP A 58 5.08 -7.01 15.30
N GLN A 59 4.15 -6.28 14.68
CA GLN A 59 2.78 -6.74 14.50
C GLN A 59 2.70 -7.67 13.30
N ARG A 60 2.07 -8.84 13.48
CA ARG A 60 1.88 -9.79 12.37
C ARG A 60 1.04 -9.17 11.24
N VAL A 61 1.60 -9.13 10.04
CA VAL A 61 0.90 -8.82 8.79
C VAL A 61 0.67 -10.11 8.02
N LYS A 62 -0.59 -10.41 7.68
CA LYS A 62 -0.96 -11.58 6.87
C LYS A 62 -1.64 -11.13 5.59
N THR A 63 -1.37 -11.85 4.51
CA THR A 63 -2.00 -11.63 3.20
C THR A 63 -2.98 -12.76 2.95
N ILE A 64 -4.22 -12.45 2.58
CA ILE A 64 -5.24 -13.44 2.21
C ILE A 64 -5.70 -13.15 0.79
N ASP A 65 -5.93 -14.19 -0.01
CA ASP A 65 -6.53 -14.03 -1.32
C ASP A 65 -8.05 -13.91 -1.16
N LEU A 66 -8.64 -12.93 -1.84
CA LEU A 66 -10.07 -12.70 -1.87
C LEU A 66 -10.63 -13.23 -3.18
N ASP A 67 -10.98 -14.51 -3.15
CA ASP A 67 -11.58 -15.21 -4.30
C ASP A 67 -12.97 -14.64 -4.62
N GLY A 68 -13.27 -14.51 -5.91
CA GLY A 68 -14.55 -14.00 -6.41
C GLY A 68 -14.67 -12.47 -6.48
N ILE A 69 -13.62 -11.71 -6.09
CA ILE A 69 -13.61 -10.26 -6.29
C ILE A 69 -12.88 -9.91 -7.59
N GLU A 70 -13.63 -9.49 -8.60
CA GLU A 70 -13.06 -8.89 -9.81
C GLU A 70 -12.99 -7.37 -9.67
N HIS A 71 -11.78 -6.81 -9.81
CA HIS A 71 -11.64 -5.36 -9.92
C HIS A 71 -12.09 -4.92 -11.32
N LEU A 72 -13.27 -4.29 -11.41
CA LEU A 72 -13.69 -3.61 -12.61
C LEU A 72 -12.68 -2.50 -12.92
N GLN A 73 -11.91 -2.67 -14.00
CA GLN A 73 -10.99 -1.64 -14.46
C GLN A 73 -11.79 -0.37 -14.75
N LYS A 74 -11.25 0.80 -14.41
CA LYS A 74 -11.91 2.10 -14.65
C LYS A 74 -11.97 2.49 -16.13
N ILE A 75 -11.19 1.81 -16.96
CA ILE A 75 -10.98 2.09 -18.39
C ILE A 75 -12.25 2.02 -19.26
N PRO A 76 -13.22 1.10 -19.06
CA PRO A 76 -14.42 1.03 -19.88
C PRO A 76 -15.56 1.95 -19.41
N LYS A 77 -15.42 2.68 -18.28
CA LYS A 77 -16.54 3.43 -17.65
C LYS A 77 -16.47 4.95 -17.76
N SER A 78 -15.36 5.55 -18.18
CA SER A 78 -15.29 7.01 -18.38
C SER A 78 -14.38 7.38 -19.54
N ASN A 79 -14.72 8.47 -20.24
CA ASN A 79 -13.94 9.09 -21.32
C ASN A 79 -12.44 8.82 -21.16
N PHE A 80 -11.81 8.12 -22.11
CA PHE A 80 -10.45 7.58 -22.08
C PHE A 80 -9.40 8.53 -21.44
N LEU A 81 -9.50 9.83 -21.71
CA LEU A 81 -8.64 10.89 -21.18
C LEU A 81 -8.74 11.08 -19.65
N SER A 82 -9.92 10.91 -19.07
CA SER A 82 -10.17 11.03 -17.62
C SER A 82 -9.62 9.83 -16.85
N GLY A 83 -9.77 8.62 -17.41
CA GLY A 83 -9.18 7.40 -16.87
C GLY A 83 -7.65 7.47 -16.87
N LEU A 84 -7.06 7.94 -17.98
CA LEU A 84 -5.62 8.06 -18.13
C LEU A 84 -5.00 9.04 -17.10
N LYS A 85 -5.61 10.22 -16.88
CA LYS A 85 -5.18 11.17 -15.84
C LYS A 85 -5.23 10.55 -14.44
N GLY A 86 -6.26 9.74 -14.16
CA GLY A 86 -6.38 9.01 -12.90
C GLY A 86 -5.23 8.00 -12.71
N TYR A 87 -4.88 7.26 -13.77
CA TYR A 87 -3.75 6.33 -13.76
C TYR A 87 -2.42 7.05 -13.54
N PHE A 88 -2.15 8.15 -14.26
CA PHE A 88 -0.94 8.94 -14.04
C PHE A 88 -0.84 9.50 -12.63
N LYS A 89 -1.96 10.00 -12.08
CA LYS A 89 -2.00 10.51 -10.70
C LYS A 89 -1.70 9.40 -9.68
N MET A 90 -2.23 8.19 -9.89
CA MET A 90 -1.92 7.02 -9.06
C MET A 90 -0.45 6.65 -9.16
N ILE A 91 0.07 6.46 -10.38
CA ILE A 91 1.48 6.11 -10.61
C ILE A 91 2.40 7.13 -9.94
N TRP A 92 2.09 8.42 -10.05
CA TRP A 92 2.85 9.47 -9.39
C TRP A 92 2.82 9.37 -7.86
N GLN A 93 1.65 9.11 -7.28
CA GLN A 93 1.50 8.94 -5.83
C GLN A 93 2.28 7.73 -5.33
N VAL A 94 2.20 6.60 -6.02
CA VAL A 94 2.93 5.37 -5.69
C VAL A 94 4.45 5.59 -5.86
N ALA A 95 4.89 6.23 -6.93
CA ALA A 95 6.30 6.54 -7.15
C ALA A 95 6.87 7.45 -6.05
N LYS A 96 6.12 8.50 -5.66
CA LYS A 96 6.53 9.40 -4.57
C LYS A 96 6.69 8.64 -3.25
N ILE A 97 5.72 7.79 -2.93
CA ILE A 97 5.77 6.91 -1.76
C ILE A 97 7.00 6.02 -1.80
N PHE A 98 7.26 5.38 -2.94
CA PHE A 98 8.39 4.46 -3.10
C PHE A 98 9.73 5.17 -2.88
N VAL A 99 9.89 6.38 -3.44
CA VAL A 99 11.07 7.21 -3.23
C VAL A 99 11.22 7.58 -1.75
N VAL A 100 10.17 8.10 -1.13
CA VAL A 100 10.18 8.47 0.30
C VAL A 100 10.52 7.27 1.17
N MET A 101 9.92 6.11 0.93
CA MET A 101 10.22 4.89 1.68
C MET A 101 11.65 4.41 1.50
N ARG A 102 12.19 4.50 0.28
CA ARG A 102 13.59 4.16 0.03
C ARG A 102 14.52 5.08 0.81
N PHE A 103 14.23 6.38 0.86
CA PHE A 103 14.94 7.33 1.71
C PHE A 103 14.78 7.01 3.20
N VAL A 104 13.56 6.78 3.71
CA VAL A 104 13.32 6.48 5.13
C VAL A 104 13.99 5.17 5.55
N ARG A 105 13.94 4.12 4.71
CA ARG A 105 14.62 2.85 4.97
C ARG A 105 16.14 3.02 4.96
N ILE A 106 16.70 3.75 3.99
CA ILE A 106 18.15 4.05 3.93
C ILE A 106 18.57 4.88 5.16
N PHE A 107 17.79 5.88 5.54
CA PHE A 107 18.10 6.75 6.68
C PHE A 107 17.98 6.00 8.02
N LYS A 108 16.96 5.14 8.17
CA LYS A 108 16.86 4.24 9.32
C LYS A 108 17.99 3.22 9.35
N PHE A 109 18.43 2.70 8.20
CA PHE A 109 19.60 1.83 8.12
C PHE A 109 20.89 2.57 8.53
N LEU A 110 21.02 3.85 8.17
CA LEU A 110 22.12 4.72 8.58
C LEU A 110 22.11 5.09 10.07
N ILE A 111 20.93 5.17 10.70
CA ILE A 111 20.79 5.54 12.13
C ILE A 111 20.68 4.31 13.04
N GLY A 112 20.27 3.15 12.52
CA GLY A 112 19.96 1.93 13.26
C GLY A 112 21.13 0.98 13.51
N THR A 113 22.37 1.39 13.22
CA THR A 113 23.59 0.74 13.74
C THR A 113 24.09 1.54 14.93
N GLY A 114 23.46 1.32 16.09
CA GLY A 114 23.84 1.90 17.38
C GLY A 114 23.25 1.06 18.50
#